data_AF-A0A3C1M4D8-F1
#
_entry.id   AF-A0A3C1M4D8-F1
#
_cell.length_a   1.000
_cell.length_b   1.000
_cell.length_c   1.000
_cell.angle_alpha   90.00
_cell.angle_beta   90.00
_cell.angle_gamma   90.00
#
_symmetry.space_group_name_H-M   'P 1'
#
loop_
_entity.id
_entity.type
_entity.pdbx_description
1 polymer ?
#
loop_
_entity_poly.entity_id
_entity_poly.type
_entity_poly.pdbx_seq_one_letter_code
_entity_poly.pdbx_strand_id
1 'polypeptide(L)'
;MNAADKALGIDLATKIAGTVTLFTSMFPAARADLRPWAADDDTRSLVDPDSIDLSFSFPGVNRRIPSRCLLVQIRLFEGRV
;
A
#
# COMPACT_ATOMS: atom_id res chain seq x y z
N MET A 1 6.28 6.38 2.49
CA MET A 1 5.20 7.35 2.83
C MET A 1 3.83 6.80 2.46
N ASN A 2 2.74 7.20 3.14
CA ASN A 2 1.38 6.78 2.77
C ASN A 2 1.04 7.07 1.29
N ALA A 3 0.42 6.10 0.61
CA ALA A 3 0.02 6.23 -0.78
C ALA A 3 -0.96 7.39 -1.01
N ALA A 4 -1.87 7.64 -0.07
CA ALA A 4 -2.81 8.76 -0.15
C ALA A 4 -2.11 10.13 -0.21
N ASP A 5 -0.97 10.28 0.46
CA ASP A 5 -0.24 11.55 0.53
C ASP A 5 0.63 11.78 -0.73
N LYS A 6 0.98 10.69 -1.42
CA LYS A 6 1.74 10.70 -2.68
C LYS A 6 0.87 10.88 -3.92
N ALA A 7 -0.45 10.68 -3.84
CA ALA A 7 -1.37 10.73 -4.98
C ALA A 7 -1.65 12.15 -5.52
N LEU A 8 -0.60 12.93 -5.80
CA LEU A 8 -0.65 14.34 -6.18
C LEU A 8 -0.82 14.58 -7.69
N GLY A 9 -1.22 13.55 -8.45
CA GLY A 9 -1.42 13.64 -9.89
C GLY A 9 -2.02 12.37 -10.49
N ILE A 10 -2.59 12.49 -11.68
CA ILE A 10 -3.32 11.40 -12.35
C ILE A 10 -2.41 10.20 -12.62
N ASP A 11 -1.17 10.42 -13.09
CA ASP A 11 -0.23 9.33 -13.38
C ASP A 11 0.04 8.47 -12.13
N LEU A 12 0.40 9.10 -11.02
CA LEU A 12 0.73 8.40 -9.79
C LEU A 12 -0.50 7.77 -9.13
N ALA A 13 -1.64 8.46 -9.15
CA ALA A 13 -2.92 7.91 -8.69
C ALA A 13 -3.33 6.67 -9.50
N THR A 14 -3.11 6.68 -10.82
CA THR A 14 -3.40 5.54 -11.70
C THR A 14 -2.50 4.35 -11.37
N LYS A 15 -1.22 4.57 -11.12
CA LYS A 15 -0.29 3.50 -10.70
C LYS A 15 -0.68 2.91 -9.35
N ILE A 16 -1.05 3.74 -8.37
CA ILE A 16 -1.57 3.28 -7.06
C ILE A 16 -2.84 2.45 -7.24
N ALA A 17 -3.81 2.94 -8.02
CA ALA A 17 -5.05 2.23 -8.31
C ALA A 17 -4.80 0.90 -9.04
N GLY A 18 -3.84 0.88 -9.97
CA GLY A 18 -3.40 -0.33 -10.68
C GLY A 18 -2.84 -1.38 -9.72
N THR A 19 -1.96 -0.98 -8.79
CA THR A 19 -1.46 -1.86 -7.73
C THR A 19 -2.60 -2.47 -6.90
N VAL A 20 -3.54 -1.65 -6.43
CA VAL A 20 -4.68 -2.12 -5.64
C VAL A 20 -5.54 -3.11 -6.44
N THR A 21 -5.79 -2.80 -7.71
CA THR A 21 -6.59 -3.64 -8.61
C THR A 21 -5.91 -4.99 -8.85
N LEU A 22 -4.61 -4.99 -9.15
CA LEU A 22 -3.83 -6.22 -9.36
C LEU A 22 -3.83 -7.09 -8.10
N PHE A 23 -3.59 -6.50 -6.93
CA PHE A 23 -3.58 -7.24 -5.68
C PHE A 23 -4.95 -7.87 -5.37
N THR A 24 -6.02 -7.08 -5.48
CA THR A 24 -7.38 -7.57 -5.19
C THR A 24 -7.89 -8.55 -6.23
N SER A 25 -7.37 -8.55 -7.47
CA SER A 25 -7.65 -9.60 -8.47
C SER A 25 -7.17 -10.98 -8.02
N MET A 26 -6.05 -11.04 -7.29
CA MET A 26 -5.48 -12.28 -6.74
C MET A 26 -6.07 -12.63 -5.38
N PHE A 27 -6.46 -11.61 -4.61
CA PHE A 27 -7.03 -11.75 -3.27
C PHE A 27 -8.35 -10.96 -3.17
N PRO A 28 -9.48 -11.48 -3.68
CA PRO A 28 -10.74 -10.73 -3.77
C PRO A 28 -11.31 -10.24 -2.44
N ALA A 29 -10.96 -10.89 -1.33
CA ALA A 29 -11.38 -10.47 0.00
C ALA A 29 -10.53 -9.33 0.57
N ALA A 30 -9.34 -9.07 0.02
CA ALA A 30 -8.41 -8.08 0.55
C ALA A 30 -9.00 -6.67 0.45
N ARG A 31 -8.79 -5.86 1.48
CA ARG A 31 -9.18 -4.45 1.52
C ARG A 31 -7.94 -3.59 1.63
N ALA A 32 -7.76 -2.70 0.66
CA ALA A 32 -6.65 -1.76 0.66
C ALA A 32 -6.88 -0.62 1.65
N ASP A 33 -5.81 -0.20 2.31
CA ASP A 33 -5.71 1.03 3.07
C ASP A 33 -4.52 1.84 2.53
N LEU A 34 -4.80 3.05 2.08
CA LEU A 34 -3.82 3.96 1.48
C LEU A 34 -3.11 4.84 2.52
N ARG A 35 -3.44 4.69 3.81
CA ARG A 35 -2.83 5.40 4.94
C ARG A 35 -2.41 4.42 6.05
N PRO A 36 -1.53 3.46 5.76
CA PRO A 36 -1.13 2.44 6.73
C PRO A 36 -0.34 2.99 7.93
N TRP A 37 0.32 4.13 7.78
CA TRP A 37 1.02 4.79 8.86
C TRP A 37 0.13 5.82 9.54
N ALA A 38 0.04 5.74 10.86
CA ALA A 38 -0.56 6.77 11.67
C ALA A 38 0.42 7.93 11.87
N ALA A 39 -0.10 9.10 12.26
CA ALA A 39 0.71 10.27 12.58
C ALA A 39 1.21 10.19 14.04
N ASP A 40 1.90 9.09 14.37
CA ASP A 40 2.49 8.85 15.69
C ASP A 40 4.02 8.91 15.61
N ASP A 41 4.66 9.21 16.74
CA ASP A 41 6.11 9.39 16.80
C ASP A 41 6.87 8.08 16.59
N ASP A 42 6.28 6.93 16.91
CA ASP A 42 6.94 5.62 16.81
C ASP A 42 7.11 5.21 15.33
N THR A 43 6.07 5.41 14.51
CA THR A 43 6.09 5.02 13.09
C THR A 43 6.80 6.05 12.20
N ARG A 44 6.99 7.29 12.67
CA ARG A 44 7.61 8.37 11.89
C ARG A 44 9.03 8.05 11.43
N SER A 45 9.78 7.30 12.24
CA SER A 45 11.16 6.88 11.92
C SER A 45 11.24 5.82 10.81
N LEU A 46 10.14 5.10 10.54
CA LEU A 46 10.06 4.03 9.55
C LEU A 46 9.65 4.54 8.17
N VAL A 47 9.32 5.83 8.06
CA VAL A 47 8.89 6.44 6.80
C VAL A 47 10.07 6.52 5.84
N ASP A 48 9.96 5.78 4.74
CA ASP A 48 10.82 5.95 3.58
C ASP A 48 10.19 7.02 2.65
N PRO A 49 10.91 8.11 2.33
CA PRO A 49 10.40 9.16 1.46
C PRO A 49 10.32 8.74 -0.02
N ASP A 50 11.06 7.72 -0.42
CA ASP A 50 11.10 7.24 -1.80
C ASP A 50 10.10 6.09 -2.04
N SER A 51 9.42 5.64 -0.98
CA SER A 51 8.37 4.62 -1.05
C SER A 51 6.96 5.20 -1.08
N ILE A 52 6.08 4.42 -1.69
CA ILE A 52 4.63 4.53 -1.66
C ILE A 52 4.13 3.33 -0.85
N ASP A 53 3.53 3.61 0.30
CA ASP A 53 3.13 2.61 1.28
C ASP A 53 1.61 2.48 1.29
N LEU A 54 1.14 1.24 1.19
CA LEU A 54 -0.25 0.86 1.36
C LEU A 54 -0.30 -0.45 2.14
N SER A 55 -1.42 -0.73 2.78
CA SER A 55 -1.64 -2.03 3.40
C SER A 55 -2.86 -2.73 2.83
N PHE A 56 -2.88 -4.05 2.97
CA PHE A 56 -4.01 -4.90 2.61
C PHE A 56 -4.44 -5.69 3.83
N SER A 57 -5.66 -5.46 4.29
CA SER A 57 -6.28 -6.26 5.34
C SER A 57 -7.09 -7.41 4.75
N PHE A 58 -7.04 -8.57 5.39
CA PHE A 58 -7.79 -9.76 4.99
C PHE A 58 -8.91 -10.00 6.01
N PRO A 59 -10.17 -9.63 5.72
CA PRO A 59 -11.28 -9.88 6.61
C PRO A 59 -11.52 -11.39 6.75
N GLY A 60 -11.53 -11.88 7.99
CA GLY A 60 -11.78 -13.29 8.31
C GLY A 60 -10.61 -13.98 9.03
N VAL A 61 -10.80 -15.25 9.36
CA VAL A 61 -9.77 -16.11 9.95
C VAL A 61 -9.33 -17.11 8.89
N ASN A 62 -8.16 -16.90 8.30
CA ASN A 62 -7.55 -17.90 7.43
C ASN A 62 -6.57 -18.74 8.26
N ARG A 63 -6.86 -20.04 8.45
CA ARG A 63 -5.98 -20.94 9.22
C ARG A 63 -4.57 -21.10 8.62
N ARG A 64 -4.38 -20.78 7.34
CA ARG A 64 -3.10 -20.88 6.63
C ARG A 64 -2.35 -19.56 6.56
N ILE A 65 -3.01 -18.43 6.78
CA ILE A 65 -2.40 -17.10 6.74
C ILE A 65 -2.54 -16.49 8.13
N PRO A 66 -1.50 -16.56 9.00
CA PRO A 66 -1.57 -15.99 10.35
C PRO A 66 -1.60 -14.46 10.33
N SER A 67 -1.18 -13.83 9.23
CA SER A 67 -1.26 -12.38 9.08
C SER A 67 -2.63 -11.92 8.60
N ARG A 68 -3.19 -10.92 9.30
CA ARG A 68 -4.45 -10.26 8.93
C ARG A 68 -4.25 -8.97 8.15
N CYS A 69 -3.01 -8.50 8.07
CA CYS A 69 -2.65 -7.27 7.38
C CYS A 69 -1.26 -7.42 6.76
N LEU A 70 -1.10 -6.97 5.53
CA LEU A 70 0.19 -6.89 4.85
C LEU A 70 0.50 -5.44 4.56
N LEU A 71 1.60 -4.92 5.11
CA LEU A 71 2.19 -3.66 4.66
C LEU A 71 3.00 -3.91 3.39
N VAL A 72 2.78 -3.08 2.37
CA VAL A 72 3.49 -3.13 1.09
C VAL A 72 4.08 -1.75 0.83
N GLN A 73 5.40 -1.72 0.60
CA GLN A 73 6.14 -0.51 0.25
C GLN A 73 6.64 -0.65 -1.19
N ILE A 74 6.22 0.25 -2.06
CA ILE A 74 6.53 0.22 -3.49
C ILE A 74 7.42 1.41 -3.84
N ARG A 75 8.49 1.15 -4.57
CA ARG A 75 9.28 2.20 -5.23
C ARG A 75 9.06 2.08 -6.73
N LEU A 76 8.55 3.15 -7.34
CA LEU A 76 8.35 3.21 -8.78
C LEU A 76 9.63 3.75 -9.42
N PHE A 77 10.28 2.94 -10.25
CA PHE A 77 11.45 3.38 -10.98
C PHE A 77 11.01 4.20 -12.20
N GLU A 78 11.51 5.43 -12.34
CA GLU A 78 11.41 6.20 -13.57
C GLU A 78 12.42 5.66 -14.58
N GLY A 79 12.05 4.59 -15.29
CA GLY A 79 12.77 4.19 -16.48
C GLY A 79 12.58 5.29 -17.53
N ARG A 80 13.65 6.02 -17.87
CA ARG A 80 13.69 6.80 -19.11
C ARG A 80 13.62 5.78 -20.26
N VAL A 81 12.54 5.83 -21.03
CA VAL A 81 12.40 5.14 -22.32
C VAL A 81 13.16 5.91 -23.37
#